data_AF-A0A814UWJ9-F1
#
_entry.id   AF-A0A814UWJ9-F1
#
_cell.length_a   1.000
_cell.length_b   1.000
_cell.length_c   1.000
_cell.angle_alpha   90.00
_cell.angle_beta   90.00
_cell.angle_gamma   90.00
#
_symmetry.space_group_name_H-M   'P 1'
#
loop_
_entity.id
_entity.type
_entity.pdbx_description
1 polymer ?
#
loop_
_entity_poly.entity_id
_entity_poly.type
_entity_poly.pdbx_seq_one_letter_code
_entity_poly.pdbx_strand_id
1 'polypeptide(L)'
;MYIGASLWTKLIRNNTAVQAKFDDNNLPHGVRDEHYRELSACFTGTSTIWAVGGETLAEFPEEAGYPVSGDFASKYYMLEMHYNNPKLTPNRRDNSGIRFYIGKELRQYDIGYISFGTVVNTLALAIPPNMERFNVDSYCPSGFSKVYLEFHVFSS
;
A
#
# COMPACT_ATOMS: atom_id res chain seq x y z
N MET A 1 11.10 13.11 10.72
CA MET A 1 10.46 13.85 9.61
C MET A 1 9.94 12.80 8.63
N TYR A 2 8.66 12.49 8.71
CA TYR A 2 7.97 11.65 7.72
C TYR A 2 7.78 12.52 6.47
N ILE A 3 8.41 12.16 5.36
CA ILE A 3 8.02 12.69 4.04
C ILE A 3 7.28 11.53 3.37
N GLY A 4 6.00 11.38 3.69
CA GLY A 4 5.07 10.60 2.88
C GLY A 4 4.71 11.45 1.67
N ALA A 5 5.17 11.06 0.49
CA ALA A 5 4.77 11.69 -0.75
C ALA A 5 3.81 10.76 -1.48
N SER A 6 2.53 11.14 -1.51
CA SER A 6 1.50 10.47 -2.29
C SER A 6 1.42 11.14 -3.67
N LEU A 7 1.62 10.38 -4.74
CA LEU A 7 1.57 10.91 -6.12
C LEU A 7 0.77 9.99 -7.04
N TRP A 8 0.14 10.63 -8.04
CA TRP A 8 -0.60 9.97 -9.12
C TRP A 8 0.39 9.43 -10.15
N THR A 9 0.32 8.13 -10.44
CA THR A 9 1.05 7.55 -11.58
C THR A 9 0.09 7.15 -12.68
N LYS A 10 0.30 7.70 -13.88
CA LYS A 10 -0.34 7.22 -15.10
C LYS A 10 0.32 5.91 -15.49
N LEU A 11 -0.47 4.85 -15.62
CA LEU A 11 0.00 3.55 -16.09
C LEU A 11 0.58 3.71 -17.51
N ILE A 12 1.90 3.63 -17.65
CA ILE A 12 2.58 3.59 -18.97
C ILE A 12 2.66 2.11 -19.37
N ARG A 13 1.85 1.70 -20.35
CA ARG A 13 1.91 0.34 -20.91
C ARG A 13 3.13 0.21 -21.82
N ASN A 14 4.05 -0.67 -21.48
CA ASN A 14 4.99 -1.25 -22.44
C ASN A 14 5.01 -2.77 -22.28
N ASN A 15 4.37 -3.45 -23.24
CA ASN A 15 4.41 -4.87 -23.62
C ASN A 15 4.40 -6.03 -22.61
N THR A 16 4.22 -5.83 -21.29
CA THR A 16 3.77 -6.86 -20.31
C THR A 16 3.86 -6.36 -18.87
N ALA A 17 4.58 -5.26 -18.63
CA ALA A 17 4.78 -4.70 -17.31
C ALA A 17 4.36 -3.23 -17.25
N VAL A 18 3.83 -2.82 -16.10
CA VAL A 18 3.58 -1.41 -15.79
C VAL A 18 4.44 -1.01 -14.61
N GLN A 19 5.09 0.15 -14.69
CA GLN A 19 5.90 0.70 -13.63
C GLN A 19 5.23 1.95 -13.05
N ALA A 20 4.97 1.94 -11.74
CA ALA A 20 4.66 3.16 -10.99
C ALA A 20 5.99 3.76 -10.51
N LYS A 21 6.24 5.02 -10.85
CA LYS A 21 7.46 5.76 -10.47
C LYS A 21 7.12 7.02 -9.68
N PHE A 22 8.01 7.38 -8.78
CA PHE A 22 8.02 8.70 -8.16
C PHE A 22 8.49 9.78 -9.17
N ASP A 23 7.75 10.88 -9.30
CA ASP A 23 8.14 12.07 -10.08
C ASP A 23 8.04 13.32 -9.20
N ASP A 24 9.19 13.90 -8.86
CA ASP A 24 9.32 15.06 -7.97
C ASP A 24 9.09 16.41 -8.68
N ASN A 25 9.04 16.43 -10.01
CA ASN A 25 9.08 17.67 -10.78
C ASN A 25 7.75 18.45 -10.80
N ASN A 26 6.67 17.88 -10.25
CA ASN A 26 5.32 18.45 -10.29
C ASN A 26 4.61 18.48 -8.92
N LEU A 27 5.34 18.43 -7.79
CA LEU A 27 4.71 18.51 -6.47
C LEU A 27 4.05 19.89 -6.26
N PRO A 28 2.72 19.96 -6.00
CA PRO A 28 2.11 21.18 -5.52
C PRO A 28 2.64 21.45 -4.11
N HIS A 29 3.39 22.54 -3.93
CA HIS A 29 3.73 23.04 -2.60
C HIS A 29 2.43 23.49 -1.91
N GLY A 30 1.93 22.68 -0.97
CA GLY A 30 0.70 22.94 -0.21
C GLY A 30 -0.54 22.35 -0.87
N VAL A 31 -0.89 21.12 -0.47
CA VAL A 31 -2.13 20.47 -0.90
C VAL A 31 -3.30 21.05 -0.09
N ARG A 32 -4.21 21.76 -0.75
CA ARG A 32 -5.46 22.27 -0.17
C ARG A 32 -6.45 21.11 0.11
N ASP A 33 -7.22 21.24 1.20
CA ASP A 33 -8.09 20.22 1.85
C ASP A 33 -9.00 19.38 0.94
N GLU A 34 -9.40 19.91 -0.22
CA GLU A 34 -10.31 19.26 -1.17
C GLU A 34 -9.65 18.12 -1.95
N HIS A 35 -8.35 18.18 -2.23
CA HIS A 35 -7.59 17.07 -2.85
C HIS A 35 -7.32 15.90 -1.88
N TYR A 36 -7.35 16.16 -0.57
CA TYR A 36 -7.12 15.13 0.45
C TYR A 36 -8.23 14.07 0.49
N ARG A 37 -9.47 14.43 0.10
CA ARG A 37 -10.61 13.50 0.07
C ARG A 37 -10.56 12.50 -1.09
N GLU A 38 -9.92 12.86 -2.20
CA GLU A 38 -9.73 11.95 -3.33
C GLU A 38 -8.58 10.95 -3.09
N LEU A 39 -7.52 11.42 -2.40
CA LEU A 39 -6.40 10.56 -1.98
C LEU A 39 -6.78 9.63 -0.82
N SER A 40 -7.64 10.08 0.10
CA SER A 40 -8.08 9.26 1.24
C SER A 40 -8.78 7.96 0.80
N ALA A 41 -9.45 7.97 -0.35
CA ALA A 41 -10.07 6.79 -0.94
C ALA A 41 -9.04 5.72 -1.36
N CYS A 42 -7.79 6.08 -1.64
CA CYS A 42 -6.75 5.09 -1.96
C CYS A 42 -6.24 4.35 -0.71
N PHE A 43 -6.55 4.80 0.50
CA PHE A 43 -6.19 4.09 1.74
C PHE A 43 -7.15 2.95 2.07
N THR A 44 -8.29 2.84 1.37
CA THR A 44 -9.25 1.75 1.60
C THR A 44 -8.92 0.48 0.80
N GLY A 45 -8.00 0.55 -0.17
CA GLY A 45 -7.60 -0.59 -0.99
C GLY A 45 -6.11 -0.59 -1.31
N THR A 46 -5.36 -1.50 -0.69
CA THR A 46 -3.95 -1.72 -0.99
C THR A 46 -3.82 -2.83 -2.03
N SER A 47 -2.99 -2.61 -3.06
CA SER A 47 -2.74 -3.62 -4.11
C SER A 47 -1.44 -4.39 -3.89
N THR A 48 -0.46 -3.76 -3.25
CA THR A 48 0.85 -4.35 -2.94
C THR A 48 1.56 -3.49 -1.89
N ILE A 49 2.44 -4.12 -1.11
CA ILE A 49 3.27 -3.49 -0.08
C ILE A 49 4.67 -4.08 -0.22
N TRP A 50 5.69 -3.27 0.02
CA TRP A 50 7.06 -3.74 0.18
C TRP A 50 7.71 -3.04 1.37
N ALA A 51 8.51 -3.79 2.13
CA ALA A 51 9.29 -3.29 3.25
C ALA A 51 10.73 -3.78 3.16
N VAL A 52 11.65 -3.10 3.84
CA VAL A 52 13.06 -3.48 3.89
C VAL A 52 13.20 -4.91 4.43
N GLY A 53 13.90 -5.76 3.69
CA GLY A 53 14.06 -7.18 4.00
C GLY A 53 13.00 -8.10 3.37
N GLY A 54 11.96 -7.54 2.75
CA GLY A 54 10.99 -8.30 1.97
C GLY A 54 11.55 -8.73 0.61
N GLU A 55 10.99 -9.81 0.08
CA GLU A 55 11.36 -10.34 -1.23
C GLU A 55 10.98 -9.38 -2.37
N THR A 56 11.66 -9.53 -3.51
CA THR A 56 11.48 -8.65 -4.68
C THR A 56 10.26 -9.00 -5.53
N LEU A 57 9.67 -10.18 -5.34
CA LEU A 57 8.49 -10.64 -6.05
C LEU A 57 7.45 -11.05 -5.02
N ALA A 58 6.23 -10.53 -5.16
CA ALA A 58 5.10 -11.05 -4.42
C ALA A 58 4.73 -12.42 -5.03
N GLU A 59 4.84 -13.48 -4.23
CA GLU A 59 4.41 -14.82 -4.64
C GLU A 59 2.89 -14.91 -4.54
N PHE A 60 2.21 -14.61 -5.65
CA PHE A 60 0.79 -14.87 -5.77
C PHE A 60 0.57 -16.33 -6.20
N PRO A 61 -0.41 -17.04 -5.60
CA PRO A 61 -0.83 -18.36 -6.06
C PRO A 61 -1.20 -18.34 -7.54
N GLU A 62 -0.99 -19.43 -8.26
CA GLU A 62 -1.24 -19.48 -9.71
C GLU A 62 -2.72 -19.24 -10.05
N GLU A 63 -3.62 -19.68 -9.16
CA GLU A 63 -5.07 -19.56 -9.26
C GLU A 63 -5.61 -18.17 -8.88
N ALA A 64 -4.77 -17.27 -8.33
CA ALA A 64 -5.22 -16.00 -7.77
C ALA A 64 -4.48 -14.79 -8.37
N GLY A 65 -5.16 -13.66 -8.46
CA GLY A 65 -4.55 -12.40 -8.94
C GLY A 65 -5.25 -11.17 -8.39
N TYR A 66 -4.55 -10.02 -8.39
CA TYR A 66 -5.17 -8.75 -8.05
C TYR A 66 -5.90 -8.16 -9.27
N PRO A 67 -7.22 -7.89 -9.21
CA PRO A 67 -7.95 -7.39 -10.35
C PRO A 67 -7.57 -5.93 -10.66
N VAL A 68 -7.00 -5.70 -11.85
CA VAL A 68 -6.54 -4.37 -12.31
C VAL A 68 -7.44 -3.75 -13.37
N SER A 69 -8.52 -4.44 -13.76
CA SER A 69 -9.49 -4.01 -14.77
C SER A 69 -10.87 -4.59 -14.48
N GLY A 70 -11.93 -3.89 -14.88
CA GLY A 70 -13.33 -4.27 -14.63
C GLY A 70 -14.12 -3.15 -13.94
N ASP A 71 -15.41 -3.35 -13.71
CA ASP A 71 -16.32 -2.32 -13.19
C ASP A 71 -15.96 -1.84 -11.77
N PHE A 72 -15.24 -2.67 -11.02
CA PHE A 72 -14.80 -2.39 -9.64
C PHE A 72 -13.31 -2.08 -9.53
N ALA A 73 -12.57 -2.09 -10.65
CA ALA A 73 -11.14 -1.83 -10.63
C ALA A 73 -10.82 -0.34 -10.55
N SER A 74 -9.83 0.00 -9.73
CA SER A 74 -9.30 1.36 -9.63
C SER A 74 -8.72 1.81 -10.97
N LYS A 75 -9.12 3.00 -11.42
CA LYS A 75 -8.59 3.61 -12.66
C LYS A 75 -7.14 4.10 -12.51
N TYR A 76 -6.73 4.36 -11.27
CA TYR A 76 -5.43 4.91 -10.93
C TYR A 76 -4.78 4.08 -9.82
N TYR A 77 -3.45 4.12 -9.80
CA TYR A 77 -2.65 3.59 -8.71
C TYR A 77 -1.94 4.75 -8.00
N MET A 78 -2.02 4.74 -6.68
CA MET A 78 -1.25 5.62 -5.81
C MET A 78 -0.02 4.86 -5.34
N LEU A 79 1.16 5.43 -5.59
CA LEU A 79 2.41 4.95 -5.01
C LEU A 79 2.73 5.85 -3.81
N GLU A 80 2.78 5.26 -2.63
CA GLU A 80 3.29 5.90 -1.42
C GLU A 80 4.66 5.33 -1.09
N MET A 81 5.63 6.19 -0.82
CA MET A 81 7.00 5.81 -0.51
C MET A 81 7.48 6.44 0.78
N HIS A 82 8.11 5.63 1.64
CA HIS A 82 8.70 6.06 2.90
C HIS A 82 10.21 6.27 2.75
N TYR A 83 10.66 7.54 2.84
CA TYR A 83 12.07 7.90 2.82
C TYR A 83 12.62 8.13 4.22
N ASN A 84 13.69 7.42 4.59
CA ASN A 84 14.47 7.69 5.78
C ASN A 84 15.77 8.43 5.41
N ASN A 85 15.84 9.74 5.63
CA ASN A 85 17.00 10.58 5.32
C ASN A 85 17.61 11.20 6.61
N PRO A 86 18.21 10.42 7.51
CA PRO A 86 18.70 10.92 8.80
C PRO A 86 19.90 11.87 8.64
N LYS A 87 20.65 11.76 7.54
CA LYS A 87 21.81 12.62 7.23
C LYS A 87 21.42 13.93 6.53
N LEU A 88 20.12 14.15 6.28
CA LEU A 88 19.59 15.33 5.59
C LEU A 88 20.36 15.65 4.30
N THR A 89 20.72 14.61 3.54
CA THR A 89 21.54 14.79 2.34
C THR A 89 20.74 15.58 1.30
N PRO A 90 21.21 16.76 0.87
CA PRO A 90 20.48 17.60 -0.06
C PRO A 90 20.59 17.05 -1.49
N ASN A 91 19.65 17.46 -2.35
CA ASN A 91 19.67 17.21 -3.81
C ASN A 91 19.75 15.72 -4.21
N ARG A 92 19.26 14.82 -3.35
CA ARG A 92 19.16 13.39 -3.67
C ARG A 92 17.99 13.17 -4.62
N ARG A 93 18.28 12.66 -5.82
CA ARG A 93 17.27 12.19 -6.78
C ARG A 93 17.03 10.70 -6.57
N ASP A 94 15.77 10.31 -6.64
CA ASP A 94 15.33 8.91 -6.55
C ASP A 94 14.41 8.57 -7.72
N ASN A 95 14.49 7.33 -8.19
CA ASN A 95 13.68 6.80 -9.27
C ASN A 95 13.15 5.39 -8.93
N SER A 96 12.96 5.14 -7.63
CA SER A 96 12.41 3.90 -7.12
C SER A 96 10.92 3.77 -7.46
N GLY A 97 10.40 2.55 -7.34
CA GLY A 97 9.01 2.26 -7.65
C GLY A 97 8.72 0.78 -7.66
N ILE A 98 7.52 0.44 -8.13
CA ILE A 98 7.01 -0.93 -8.19
C ILE A 98 6.74 -1.31 -9.64
N ARG A 99 7.04 -2.55 -9.99
CA ARG A 99 6.73 -3.15 -11.29
C ARG A 99 5.62 -4.18 -11.14
N PHE A 100 4.53 -3.99 -11.85
CA PHE A 100 3.43 -4.95 -11.96
C PHE A 100 3.60 -5.81 -13.21
N TYR A 101 3.39 -7.12 -13.07
CA TYR A 101 3.24 -8.05 -14.19
C TYR A 101 1.74 -8.35 -14.36
N ILE A 102 1.18 -7.97 -15.50
CA ILE A 102 -0.27 -8.01 -15.70
C ILE A 102 -0.62 -9.08 -16.72
N GLY A 103 -1.44 -10.05 -16.32
CA GLY A 103 -2.01 -11.06 -17.20
C GLY A 103 -3.08 -10.48 -18.12
N LYS A 104 -3.38 -11.17 -19.23
CA LYS A 104 -4.45 -10.77 -20.16
C LYS A 104 -5.84 -11.22 -19.71
N GLU A 105 -5.90 -12.22 -18.84
CA GLU A 105 -7.12 -12.88 -18.38
C GLU A 105 -7.20 -12.81 -16.86
N LEU A 106 -8.44 -12.79 -16.34
CA LEU A 106 -8.68 -12.88 -14.91
C LEU A 106 -8.32 -14.27 -14.39
N ARG A 107 -7.80 -14.33 -13.17
CA ARG A 107 -7.54 -15.58 -12.46
C ARG A 107 -8.84 -16.08 -11.81
N GLN A 108 -8.82 -17.31 -11.30
CA GLN A 108 -9.99 -17.93 -10.69
C GLN A 108 -10.43 -17.20 -9.41
N TYR A 109 -9.47 -16.67 -8.65
CA TYR A 109 -9.71 -15.98 -7.39
C TYR A 109 -9.10 -14.57 -7.37
N ASP A 110 -9.81 -13.64 -6.74
CA ASP A 110 -9.30 -12.29 -6.49
C ASP A 110 -8.46 -12.25 -5.21
N ILE A 111 -7.30 -11.60 -5.29
CA ILE A 111 -6.46 -11.33 -4.12
C ILE A 111 -6.95 -10.07 -3.44
N GLY A 112 -7.13 -10.16 -2.12
CA GLY A 112 -7.36 -9.05 -1.22
C GLY A 112 -6.30 -8.97 -0.13
N TYR A 113 -6.31 -7.86 0.59
CA TYR A 113 -5.47 -7.66 1.78
C TYR A 113 -6.37 -7.34 2.95
N ILE A 114 -6.01 -7.86 4.12
CA ILE A 114 -6.65 -7.49 5.38
C ILE A 114 -5.57 -6.93 6.28
N SER A 115 -5.75 -5.68 6.69
CA SER A 115 -4.89 -5.05 7.69
C SER A 115 -5.44 -5.37 9.09
N PHE A 116 -4.61 -5.97 9.92
CA PHE A 116 -4.90 -6.26 11.32
C PHE A 116 -3.88 -5.57 12.22
N GLY A 117 -4.35 -4.92 13.27
CA GLY A 117 -3.49 -4.27 14.25
C GLY A 117 -4.23 -3.21 15.06
N THR A 118 -3.47 -2.43 15.81
CA THR A 118 -3.97 -1.27 16.53
C THR A 118 -3.70 0.02 15.75
N VAL A 119 -4.55 1.03 15.95
CA VAL A 119 -4.36 2.35 15.35
C VAL A 119 -3.10 2.98 15.95
N VAL A 120 -2.17 3.40 15.10
CA VAL A 120 -0.92 4.03 15.54
C VAL A 120 -1.15 5.52 15.77
N ASN A 121 -1.68 5.86 16.93
CA ASN A 121 -1.69 7.24 17.43
C ASN A 121 -1.48 7.25 18.96
N THR A 122 -1.05 8.39 19.50
CA THR A 122 -0.69 8.53 20.92
C THR A 122 -1.86 8.31 21.87
N LEU A 123 -3.10 8.37 21.39
CA LEU A 123 -4.31 8.11 22.17
C LEU A 123 -4.72 6.63 22.15
N ALA A 124 -4.30 5.88 21.13
CA ALA A 124 -4.68 4.49 20.89
C ALA A 124 -3.60 3.48 21.31
N LEU A 125 -2.31 3.85 21.24
CA LEU A 125 -1.20 3.01 21.67
C LEU A 125 -0.09 3.86 22.30
N ALA A 126 0.22 3.57 23.57
CA ALA A 126 1.36 4.16 24.27
C ALA A 126 2.17 3.04 24.94
N ILE A 127 3.45 2.93 24.56
CA ILE A 127 4.39 1.98 25.17
C ILE A 127 5.16 2.73 26.26
N PRO A 128 5.08 2.31 27.54
CA PRO A 128 5.80 2.97 28.61
C PRO A 128 7.33 2.85 28.45
N PRO A 129 8.10 3.86 28.89
CA PRO A 129 9.57 3.80 28.86
C PRO A 129 10.09 2.69 29.77
N ASN A 130 11.26 2.13 29.43
CA ASN A 130 11.97 1.10 30.21
C ASN A 130 11.25 -0.25 30.35
N MET A 131 10.24 -0.52 29.52
CA MET A 131 9.63 -1.85 29.44
C MET A 131 10.51 -2.79 28.64
N GLU A 132 10.91 -3.92 29.23
CA GLU A 132 11.65 -4.98 28.52
C GLU A 132 10.75 -5.71 27.51
N ARG A 133 9.46 -5.87 27.84
CA ARG A 133 8.46 -6.49 26.97
C ARG A 133 7.11 -5.81 27.18
N PHE A 134 6.43 -5.49 26.09
CA PHE A 134 5.06 -4.96 26.08
C PHE A 134 4.25 -5.68 25.01
N ASN A 135 3.16 -6.34 25.40
CA ASN A 135 2.30 -7.06 24.47
C ASN A 135 1.17 -6.15 23.98
N VAL A 136 0.92 -6.17 22.68
CA VAL A 136 -0.19 -5.45 22.05
C VAL A 136 -1.07 -6.49 21.37
N ASP A 137 -2.24 -6.71 21.92
CA ASP A 137 -3.20 -7.65 21.36
C ASP A 137 -4.27 -6.89 20.57
N SER A 138 -4.67 -7.44 19.43
CA SER A 138 -5.72 -6.89 18.57
C SER A 138 -6.65 -8.01 18.14
N TYR A 139 -7.96 -7.75 18.18
CA TYR A 139 -8.99 -8.76 17.95
C TYR A 139 -10.00 -8.26 16.92
N CYS A 140 -10.42 -9.15 16.04
CA CYS A 140 -11.56 -8.93 15.15
C CYS A 140 -12.84 -9.42 15.85
N PRO A 141 -13.85 -8.56 16.11
CA PRO A 141 -15.10 -9.00 16.72
C PRO A 141 -15.81 -10.06 15.87
N SER A 142 -16.40 -11.08 16.50
CA SER A 142 -17.05 -12.22 15.84
C SER A 142 -18.22 -11.85 14.91
N GLY A 143 -18.74 -10.62 14.97
CA GLY A 143 -19.73 -10.10 14.03
C GLY A 143 -19.16 -9.71 12.67
N PHE A 144 -17.86 -9.46 12.58
CA PHE A 144 -17.19 -8.98 11.36
C PHE A 144 -16.98 -10.11 10.33
N SER A 145 -16.73 -11.34 10.79
CA SER A 145 -16.56 -12.51 9.92
C SER A 145 -17.83 -12.93 9.18
N LYS A 146 -19.01 -12.44 9.61
CA LYS A 146 -20.30 -12.72 8.93
C LYS A 146 -20.58 -11.79 7.75
N VAL A 147 -19.78 -10.73 7.57
CA VAL A 147 -19.97 -9.71 6.53
C VAL A 147 -19.10 -10.00 5.29
N TYR A 148 -18.05 -10.81 5.45
CA TYR A 148 -17.14 -11.17 4.37
C TYR A 148 -17.30 -12.64 3.98
N LEU A 149 -17.20 -12.90 2.67
CA LEU A 149 -17.15 -14.23 2.07
C LEU A 149 -15.96 -15.05 2.61
N GLU A 150 -16.03 -16.36 2.44
CA GLU A 150 -14.92 -17.30 2.71
C GLU A 150 -13.62 -16.80 2.04
N PHE A 151 -12.51 -16.75 2.80
CA PHE A 151 -11.20 -16.30 2.33
C PHE A 151 -10.10 -17.24 2.81
N HIS A 152 -9.04 -17.37 2.00
CA HIS A 152 -7.90 -18.22 2.30
C HIS A 152 -6.66 -17.35 2.49
N VAL A 153 -5.95 -17.52 3.61
CA VAL A 153 -4.71 -16.80 3.89
C VAL A 153 -3.54 -17.57 3.27
N PHE A 154 -2.78 -16.90 2.39
CA PHE A 154 -1.60 -17.49 1.73
C PHE A 154 -0.29 -16.76 2.06
N SER A 155 -0.37 -15.58 2.69
CA SER A 155 0.79 -14.76 3.07
C SER A 155 0.46 -13.88 4.29
N SER A 156 1.48 -13.55 5.10
CA SER A 156 1.38 -12.69 6.31
C SER A 156 2.67 -11.91 6.56
#